data_AF-A0A023EQJ5-F1
#
_entry.id   AF-A0A023EQJ5-F1
#
_cell.length_a   1.000
_cell.length_b   1.000
_cell.length_c   1.000
_cell.angle_alpha   90.00
_cell.angle_beta   90.00
_cell.angle_gamma   90.00
#
_symmetry.space_group_name_H-M   'P 1'
#
loop_
_entity.id
_entity.type
_entity.pdbx_description
1 polymer ?
#
loop_
_entity_poly.entity_id
_entity_poly.type
_entity_poly.pdbx_seq_one_letter_code
_entity_poly.pdbx_strand_id
1 'polypeptide(L)'
;MVACFSEDKNVKVPNFSDFRKSFLYTPCNCPLVDCEFSGQQRKVSTTRKYRTSRRIRKLAKPKCRGAKFYQRPVSQYGRTIQMIRAYQEPHASTRIQQLALPKVRKLIAARDAYRRFINRCWYDRFGKRIKRSMFTVYSRLANVHLPSTESKLIKMTPEQWKQHQQWLSKNAQPKPLKKPETKSRKRMPLIQLLDRVMDLSTPRWKCNKYDGPAKFRAVLPGALKATASDRVKALCQPKERHRRAKGPYKEDLSIPKGALEAVATQRVLDLAQPKIYRNVKNEYRENPFMVDPRALKAKAGDRILELAKPKKVKK
;
A
#
# COMPACT_ATOMS: atom_id res chain seq x y z
N MET A 1 47.55 3.24 -48.98
CA MET A 1 46.59 4.05 -49.76
C MET A 1 45.44 4.43 -48.86
N VAL A 2 45.22 5.73 -48.77
CA VAL A 2 44.16 6.42 -48.03
C VAL A 2 42.83 6.20 -48.75
N ALA A 3 41.76 5.93 -48.01
CA ALA A 3 40.39 6.28 -48.40
C ALA A 3 39.49 6.27 -47.17
N CYS A 4 39.29 7.46 -46.60
CA CYS A 4 38.11 7.80 -45.83
C CYS A 4 36.93 7.94 -46.81
N PHE A 5 35.75 7.41 -46.46
CA PHE A 5 34.47 8.06 -46.76
C PHE A 5 33.42 7.62 -45.73
N SER A 6 32.82 8.65 -45.16
CA SER A 6 31.65 8.67 -44.28
C SER A 6 30.39 8.16 -44.99
N GLU A 7 29.42 7.63 -44.26
CA GLU A 7 28.10 8.29 -44.08
C GLU A 7 27.11 7.45 -43.27
N ASP A 8 26.53 8.17 -42.33
CA ASP A 8 25.39 7.91 -41.46
C ASP A 8 24.19 7.19 -42.09
N LYS A 9 23.65 6.19 -41.36
CA LYS A 9 22.21 5.90 -41.38
C LYS A 9 21.66 5.75 -39.97
N ASN A 10 21.21 6.90 -39.45
CA ASN A 10 20.25 7.07 -38.37
C ASN A 10 19.04 6.13 -38.52
N VAL A 11 18.83 5.22 -37.56
CA VAL A 11 17.53 4.55 -37.40
C VAL A 11 16.68 5.36 -36.42
N LYS A 12 15.72 6.08 -36.99
CA LYS A 12 14.67 6.85 -36.31
C LYS A 12 13.80 5.93 -35.47
N VAL A 13 13.72 6.22 -34.16
CA VAL A 13 12.65 5.73 -33.29
C VAL A 13 11.37 6.53 -33.62
N PRO A 14 10.23 5.89 -33.94
CA PRO A 14 9.01 6.64 -34.20
C PRO A 14 8.47 7.24 -32.90
N ASN A 15 8.56 8.56 -32.85
CA ASN A 15 7.89 9.45 -31.91
C ASN A 15 6.48 9.71 -32.47
N PHE A 16 5.43 9.30 -31.76
CA PHE A 16 4.09 9.86 -31.97
C PHE A 16 3.49 10.20 -30.60
N SER A 17 3.80 11.42 -30.18
CA SER A 17 2.93 12.24 -29.35
C SER A 17 1.81 12.80 -30.23
N ASP A 18 0.58 12.78 -29.74
CA ASP A 18 -0.35 13.88 -29.98
C ASP A 18 -1.28 14.05 -28.77
N PHE A 19 -1.50 15.33 -28.43
CA PHE A 19 -2.34 15.86 -27.34
C PHE A 19 -1.69 16.07 -25.96
N ARG A 20 -0.62 16.86 -25.95
CA ARG A 20 -0.47 17.98 -24.99
C ARG A 20 -0.36 19.30 -25.73
N LYS A 21 -1.46 20.04 -25.88
CA LYS A 21 -1.44 21.52 -25.98
C LYS A 21 -2.72 22.11 -25.38
N SER A 22 -2.66 22.47 -24.11
CA SER A 22 -3.37 23.62 -23.54
C SER A 22 -2.62 24.11 -22.30
N PHE A 23 -1.38 24.55 -22.52
CA PHE A 23 -0.78 25.58 -21.69
C PHE A 23 -1.32 26.92 -22.21
N LEU A 24 -2.12 27.63 -21.41
CA LEU A 24 -2.33 29.06 -21.56
C LEU A 24 -1.58 29.76 -20.43
N TYR A 25 -0.39 30.21 -20.82
CA TYR A 25 0.29 31.46 -20.52
C TYR A 25 -0.34 32.39 -19.46
N THR A 26 0.45 32.69 -18.42
CA THR A 26 0.41 33.95 -17.66
C THR A 26 1.21 35.02 -18.42
N PRO A 27 0.66 36.21 -18.71
CA PRO A 27 1.39 37.23 -19.44
C PRO A 27 2.45 37.90 -18.57
N CYS A 28 3.70 37.90 -19.03
CA CYS A 28 4.75 38.79 -18.54
C CYS A 28 4.61 40.16 -19.20
N ASN A 29 4.65 41.19 -18.36
CA ASN A 29 4.56 42.60 -18.69
C ASN A 29 5.96 43.09 -19.08
N CYS A 30 6.22 43.28 -20.38
CA CYS A 30 7.41 43.95 -20.87
C CYS A 30 7.01 44.92 -22.00
N PRO A 31 7.44 46.19 -21.94
CA PRO A 31 7.13 47.22 -22.93
C PRO A 31 8.15 47.22 -24.08
N LEU A 32 7.73 47.83 -25.20
CA LEU A 32 8.50 48.12 -26.42
C LEU A 32 8.72 46.90 -27.34
N VAL A 33 8.64 46.97 -28.67
CA VAL A 33 8.32 48.01 -29.66
C VAL A 33 7.96 47.23 -30.94
N ASP A 34 6.96 47.72 -31.67
CA ASP A 34 6.64 47.55 -33.09
C ASP A 34 7.16 46.32 -33.85
N CYS A 35 6.22 45.44 -34.21
CA CYS A 35 6.32 44.60 -35.42
C CYS A 35 4.92 44.49 -36.02
N GLU A 36 4.65 45.34 -37.00
CA GLU A 36 3.51 45.26 -37.89
C GLU A 36 3.63 44.01 -38.76
N PHE A 37 2.61 43.14 -38.75
CA PHE A 37 2.42 42.18 -39.83
C PHE A 37 0.99 42.28 -40.35
N SER A 38 0.89 42.99 -41.46
CA SER A 38 -0.28 43.16 -42.29
C SER A 38 -0.69 41.81 -42.89
N GLY A 39 -1.95 41.45 -42.67
CA GLY A 39 -2.55 40.23 -43.20
C GLY A 39 -4.06 40.34 -43.15
N GLN A 40 -4.61 41.02 -44.15
CA GLN A 40 -6.06 41.16 -44.33
C GLN A 40 -6.69 39.79 -44.52
N GLN A 41 -7.61 39.39 -43.64
CA GLN A 41 -8.64 38.40 -43.98
C GLN A 41 -10.03 38.85 -43.51
N ARG A 42 -10.97 38.61 -44.41
CA ARG A 42 -12.32 39.15 -44.52
C ARG A 42 -13.19 38.89 -43.29
N LYS A 43 -13.95 39.91 -42.87
CA LYS A 43 -15.02 39.81 -41.85
C LYS A 43 -16.19 38.98 -42.42
N VAL A 44 -16.28 37.72 -42.02
CA VAL A 44 -17.49 36.91 -42.21
C VAL A 44 -18.39 37.12 -41.00
N SER A 45 -19.62 37.58 -41.22
CA SER A 45 -20.61 37.79 -40.19
C SER A 45 -20.95 36.45 -39.51
N THR A 46 -20.54 36.29 -38.26
CA THR A 46 -20.94 35.13 -37.46
C THR A 46 -22.42 35.26 -37.13
N THR A 47 -23.26 34.47 -37.79
CA THR A 47 -24.64 34.21 -37.36
C THR A 47 -24.61 33.82 -35.87
N ARG A 48 -25.22 34.66 -35.01
CA ARG A 48 -25.35 34.38 -33.58
C ARG A 48 -26.17 33.09 -33.43
N LYS A 49 -25.49 31.96 -33.21
CA LYS A 49 -26.15 30.72 -32.79
C LYS A 49 -26.85 31.00 -31.47
N TYR A 50 -28.19 31.11 -31.49
CA TYR A 50 -28.99 31.28 -30.29
C TYR A 50 -28.63 30.16 -29.29
N ARG A 51 -27.85 30.50 -28.26
CA ARG A 51 -27.57 29.59 -27.15
C ARG A 51 -28.84 29.52 -26.31
N THR A 52 -29.61 28.45 -26.46
CA THR A 52 -30.72 28.14 -25.55
C THR A 52 -30.22 28.24 -24.10
N SER A 53 -30.97 28.95 -23.26
CA SER A 53 -30.55 29.20 -21.87
C SER A 53 -30.36 27.87 -21.13
N ARG A 54 -29.45 27.85 -20.15
CA ARG A 54 -29.21 26.65 -19.32
C ARG A 54 -30.50 26.13 -18.69
N ARG A 55 -31.46 27.01 -18.39
CA ARG A 55 -32.77 26.66 -17.84
C ARG A 55 -33.62 25.89 -18.84
N ILE A 56 -33.75 26.39 -20.08
CA ILE A 56 -34.51 25.71 -21.15
C ILE A 56 -33.93 24.33 -21.42
N ARG A 57 -32.59 24.22 -21.50
CA ARG A 57 -31.89 22.94 -21.67
C ARG A 57 -32.09 21.96 -20.51
N LYS A 58 -32.36 22.46 -19.30
CA LYS A 58 -32.61 21.64 -18.11
C LYS A 58 -34.07 21.20 -18.01
N LEU A 59 -35.00 22.02 -18.49
CA LEU A 59 -36.42 21.68 -18.62
C LEU A 59 -36.69 20.71 -19.77
N ALA A 60 -35.91 20.80 -20.86
CA ALA A 60 -36.00 19.90 -22.01
C ALA A 60 -35.49 18.47 -21.72
N LYS A 61 -34.89 18.21 -20.55
CA LYS A 61 -34.53 16.85 -20.15
C LYS A 61 -35.80 16.13 -19.67
N PRO A 62 -36.22 15.02 -20.30
CA PRO A 62 -37.38 14.27 -19.85
C PRO A 62 -37.15 13.81 -18.40
N LYS A 63 -38.10 14.14 -17.51
CA LYS A 63 -38.05 13.69 -16.12
C LYS A 63 -38.28 12.18 -16.13
N CYS A 64 -37.21 11.40 -15.94
CA CYS A 64 -37.32 9.97 -15.69
C CYS A 64 -38.08 9.80 -14.37
N ARG A 65 -39.38 9.50 -14.45
CA ARG A 65 -40.19 9.11 -13.29
C ARG A 65 -39.68 7.74 -12.87
N GLY A 66 -38.71 7.69 -11.96
CA GLY A 66 -38.33 6.43 -11.33
C GLY A 66 -39.59 5.82 -10.70
N ALA A 67 -39.86 4.54 -11.00
CA ALA A 67 -40.97 3.83 -10.38
C ALA A 67 -40.81 3.94 -8.86
N LYS A 68 -41.78 4.57 -8.18
CA LYS A 68 -41.71 4.87 -6.75
C LYS A 68 -41.62 3.60 -5.88
N PHE A 69 -41.96 2.44 -6.43
CA PHE A 69 -41.82 1.15 -5.78
C PHE A 69 -41.47 0.10 -6.83
N TYR A 70 -40.25 -0.44 -6.76
CA TYR A 70 -40.01 -1.78 -7.26
C TYR A 70 -40.44 -2.73 -6.14
N GLN A 71 -41.51 -3.49 -6.33
CA GLN A 71 -41.71 -4.67 -5.50
C GLN A 71 -40.51 -5.58 -5.75
N ARG A 72 -39.59 -5.65 -4.78
CA ARG A 72 -38.57 -6.69 -4.81
C ARG A 72 -39.31 -8.00 -4.63
N PRO A 73 -39.27 -8.94 -5.58
CA PRO A 73 -39.79 -10.26 -5.33
C PRO A 73 -39.05 -10.80 -4.10
N VAL A 74 -39.80 -11.18 -3.07
CA VAL A 74 -39.24 -11.88 -1.92
C VAL A 74 -38.75 -13.21 -2.46
N SER A 75 -37.45 -13.30 -2.72
CA SER A 75 -36.84 -14.53 -3.19
C SER A 75 -37.05 -15.61 -2.13
N GLN A 76 -37.95 -16.54 -2.39
CA GLN A 76 -38.09 -17.80 -1.64
C GLN A 76 -36.95 -18.80 -1.96
N TYR A 77 -35.85 -18.32 -2.54
CA TYR A 77 -34.66 -19.11 -2.79
C TYR A 77 -33.64 -18.76 -1.72
N GLY A 78 -33.28 -19.76 -0.91
CA GLY A 78 -32.21 -19.66 0.08
C GLY A 78 -31.02 -18.97 -0.55
N ARG A 79 -30.54 -17.90 0.09
CA ARG A 79 -29.39 -17.14 -0.42
C ARG A 79 -28.25 -18.13 -0.59
N THR A 80 -27.98 -18.56 -1.82
CA THR A 80 -26.67 -19.05 -2.17
C THR A 80 -25.78 -17.84 -2.03
N ILE A 81 -25.17 -17.70 -0.86
CA ILE A 81 -24.12 -16.71 -0.61
C ILE A 81 -23.04 -17.10 -1.62
N GLN A 82 -23.03 -16.44 -2.77
CA GLN A 82 -21.91 -16.55 -3.68
C GLN A 82 -20.72 -16.02 -2.89
N MET A 83 -19.87 -16.92 -2.44
CA MET A 83 -18.59 -16.58 -1.83
C MET A 83 -17.70 -16.04 -2.95
N ILE A 84 -17.91 -14.77 -3.29
CA ILE A 84 -17.02 -14.02 -4.17
C ILE A 84 -15.71 -13.92 -3.39
N ARG A 85 -14.68 -14.59 -3.89
CA ARG A 85 -13.36 -14.52 -3.26
C ARG A 85 -12.83 -13.11 -3.47
N ALA A 86 -12.18 -12.52 -2.46
CA ALA A 86 -11.79 -11.11 -2.45
C ALA A 86 -10.96 -10.64 -3.67
N TYR A 87 -10.34 -11.56 -4.43
CA TYR A 87 -9.61 -11.25 -5.66
C TYR A 87 -10.48 -11.15 -6.93
N GLN A 88 -11.76 -11.54 -6.87
CA GLN A 88 -12.72 -11.46 -7.98
C GLN A 88 -13.54 -10.17 -7.95
N GLU A 89 -13.44 -9.37 -6.87
CA GLU A 89 -14.06 -8.05 -6.84
C GLU A 89 -13.25 -7.08 -7.72
N PRO A 90 -13.86 -6.39 -8.71
CA PRO A 90 -13.15 -5.41 -9.53
C PRO A 90 -12.64 -4.21 -8.70
N HIS A 91 -13.23 -4.00 -7.52
CA HIS A 91 -12.83 -2.97 -6.56
C HIS A 91 -12.81 -3.59 -5.17
N ALA A 92 -11.70 -3.41 -4.44
CA ALA A 92 -11.58 -3.92 -3.07
C ALA A 92 -12.70 -3.36 -2.17
N SER A 93 -13.28 -4.20 -1.30
CA SER A 93 -14.25 -3.76 -0.30
C SER A 93 -13.79 -2.51 0.48
N THR A 94 -14.75 -1.67 0.89
CA THR A 94 -14.48 -0.43 1.64
C THR A 94 -13.64 -0.67 2.90
N ARG A 95 -13.82 -1.84 3.54
CA ARG A 95 -13.02 -2.30 4.68
C ARG A 95 -11.56 -2.54 4.31
N ILE A 96 -11.29 -3.27 3.21
CA ILE A 96 -9.91 -3.53 2.75
C ILE A 96 -9.24 -2.21 2.34
N GLN A 97 -9.97 -1.31 1.67
CA GLN A 97 -9.47 0.03 1.35
C GLN A 97 -9.12 0.84 2.60
N GLN A 98 -9.90 0.73 3.67
CA GLN A 98 -9.62 1.39 4.96
C GLN A 98 -8.42 0.77 5.69
N LEU A 99 -8.28 -0.56 5.65
CA LEU A 99 -7.15 -1.28 6.25
C LEU A 99 -5.84 -1.04 5.47
N ALA A 100 -5.92 -0.77 4.17
CA ALA A 100 -4.78 -0.41 3.33
C ALA A 100 -4.26 1.03 3.59
N LEU A 101 -5.03 1.88 4.28
CA LEU A 101 -4.54 3.20 4.67
C LEU A 101 -3.56 3.08 5.85
N PRO A 102 -2.40 3.76 5.78
CA PRO A 102 -1.45 3.76 6.90
C PRO A 102 -2.07 4.40 8.15
N LYS A 103 -1.69 3.87 9.33
CA LYS A 103 -2.16 4.37 10.63
C LYS A 103 -1.93 5.88 10.75
N VAL A 104 -2.91 6.58 11.33
CA VAL A 104 -2.91 8.05 11.54
C VAL A 104 -1.58 8.54 12.13
N ARG A 105 -1.05 7.85 13.16
CA ARG A 105 0.24 8.19 13.80
C ARG A 105 1.41 8.21 12.83
N LYS A 106 1.50 7.25 11.90
CA LYS A 106 2.56 7.20 10.88
C LYS A 106 2.41 8.32 9.85
N LEU A 107 1.17 8.67 9.48
CA LEU A 107 0.90 9.78 8.58
C LEU A 107 1.22 11.14 9.20
N ILE A 108 0.95 11.32 10.50
CA ILE A 108 1.31 12.54 11.24
C ILE A 108 2.84 12.65 11.36
N ALA A 109 3.51 11.59 11.81
CA ALA A 109 4.97 11.56 11.91
C ALA A 109 5.65 11.84 10.56
N ALA A 110 5.16 11.25 9.46
CA ALA A 110 5.66 11.52 8.12
C ALA A 110 5.40 12.97 7.68
N ARG A 111 4.18 13.49 7.89
CA ARG A 111 3.85 14.88 7.57
C ARG A 111 4.79 15.85 8.31
N ASP A 112 5.07 15.58 9.57
CA ASP A 112 5.88 16.46 10.42
C ASP A 112 7.37 16.36 10.07
N ALA A 113 7.87 15.15 9.77
CA ALA A 113 9.24 14.92 9.30
C ALA A 113 9.52 15.62 7.96
N TYR A 114 8.55 15.57 7.04
CA TYR A 114 8.70 16.17 5.72
C TYR A 114 8.11 17.58 5.59
N ARG A 115 7.68 18.20 6.69
CA ARG A 115 7.03 19.53 6.71
C ARG A 115 7.85 20.62 6.03
N ARG A 116 9.18 20.50 6.08
CA ARG A 116 10.15 21.47 5.52
C ARG A 116 10.48 21.25 4.04
N PHE A 117 10.25 20.05 3.53
CA PHE A 117 10.70 19.62 2.19
C PHE A 117 9.54 19.47 1.20
N ILE A 118 8.30 19.63 1.67
CA ILE A 118 7.11 19.32 0.93
C ILE A 118 6.37 20.59 0.49
N ASN A 119 6.04 20.66 -0.80
CA ASN A 119 5.19 21.71 -1.37
C ASN A 119 3.79 21.72 -0.74
N ARG A 120 3.14 22.89 -0.69
CA ARG A 120 1.81 23.11 -0.09
C ARG A 120 0.74 22.10 -0.57
N CYS A 121 0.73 21.76 -1.86
CA CYS A 121 -0.20 20.78 -2.42
C CYS A 121 -0.05 19.35 -1.85
N TRP A 122 1.19 18.96 -1.52
CA TRP A 122 1.47 17.68 -0.89
C TRP A 122 1.15 17.70 0.60
N TYR A 123 1.35 18.83 1.27
CA TYR A 123 0.89 19.04 2.65
C TYR A 123 -0.63 18.88 2.77
N ASP A 124 -1.39 19.45 1.83
CA ASP A 124 -2.85 19.27 1.75
C ASP A 124 -3.25 17.82 1.45
N ARG A 125 -2.46 17.11 0.63
CA ARG A 125 -2.65 15.68 0.34
C ARG A 125 -2.43 14.82 1.58
N PHE A 126 -1.43 15.14 2.41
CA PHE A 126 -1.23 14.53 3.73
C PHE A 126 -2.41 14.84 4.66
N GLY A 127 -2.87 16.10 4.72
CA GLY A 127 -4.05 16.48 5.50
C GLY A 127 -5.31 15.70 5.08
N LYS A 128 -5.54 15.52 3.78
CA LYS A 128 -6.67 14.71 3.26
C LYS A 128 -6.54 13.23 3.62
N ARG A 129 -5.33 12.64 3.55
CA ARG A 129 -5.10 11.25 3.99
C ARG A 129 -5.27 11.08 5.49
N ILE A 130 -4.79 12.03 6.29
CA ILE A 130 -4.96 12.05 7.74
C ILE A 130 -6.45 12.10 8.08
N LYS A 131 -7.22 13.03 7.49
CA LYS A 131 -8.68 13.11 7.67
C LYS A 131 -9.38 11.80 7.28
N ARG A 132 -9.06 11.22 6.11
CA ARG A 132 -9.63 9.91 5.68
C ARG A 132 -9.28 8.78 6.64
N SER A 133 -8.05 8.74 7.17
CA SER A 133 -7.63 7.74 8.16
C SER A 133 -8.24 7.96 9.55
N MET A 134 -8.53 9.21 9.94
CA MET A 134 -9.24 9.59 11.18
C MET A 134 -10.72 9.21 11.16
N PHE A 135 -11.31 8.95 10.00
CA PHE A 135 -12.69 8.47 9.90
C PHE A 135 -12.81 6.95 9.75
N THR A 136 -11.71 6.20 9.94
CA THR A 136 -11.78 4.74 10.01
C THR A 136 -12.58 4.32 11.24
N VAL A 137 -13.30 3.20 11.14
CA VAL A 137 -14.17 2.68 12.21
C VAL A 137 -13.41 2.59 13.55
N TYR A 138 -12.13 2.22 13.50
CA TYR A 138 -11.27 2.08 14.67
C TYR A 138 -10.84 3.40 15.34
N SER A 139 -10.73 4.51 14.61
CA SER A 139 -10.43 5.81 15.23
C SER A 139 -11.67 6.48 15.83
N ARG A 140 -12.87 6.12 15.38
CA ARG A 140 -14.13 6.50 16.06
C ARG A 140 -14.35 5.67 17.32
N LEU A 141 -14.01 4.39 17.30
CA LEU A 141 -14.06 3.51 18.47
C LEU A 141 -13.01 3.85 19.53
N ALA A 142 -11.90 4.49 19.15
CA ALA A 142 -10.82 4.86 20.08
C ALA A 142 -11.15 6.03 21.03
N ASN A 143 -12.24 6.78 20.80
CA ASN A 143 -12.67 7.90 21.65
C ASN A 143 -13.99 7.61 22.40
N VAL A 144 -14.43 6.36 22.46
CA VAL A 144 -15.54 5.97 23.34
C VAL A 144 -14.92 5.56 24.67
N HIS A 145 -14.98 6.45 25.66
CA HIS A 145 -14.96 5.98 27.04
C HIS A 145 -16.17 5.07 27.18
N LEU A 146 -15.93 3.75 27.32
CA LEU A 146 -16.98 2.86 27.79
C LEU A 146 -17.46 3.47 29.12
N PRO A 147 -18.78 3.67 29.31
CA PRO A 147 -19.26 4.09 30.62
C PRO A 147 -18.68 3.12 31.64
N SER A 148 -18.14 3.64 32.75
CA SER A 148 -17.77 2.82 33.88
C SER A 148 -19.04 2.10 34.33
N THR A 149 -19.25 0.90 33.83
CA THR A 149 -20.16 -0.05 34.47
C THR A 149 -19.58 -0.25 35.85
N GLU A 150 -20.17 0.43 36.83
CA GLU A 150 -19.99 0.07 38.23
C GLU A 150 -20.45 -1.38 38.34
N SER A 151 -19.51 -2.31 38.19
CA SER A 151 -19.77 -3.70 38.48
C SER A 151 -20.00 -3.74 39.97
N LYS A 152 -21.25 -3.65 40.41
CA LYS A 152 -21.63 -3.97 41.77
C LYS A 152 -21.12 -5.39 41.99
N LEU A 153 -20.01 -5.50 42.72
CA LEU A 153 -19.40 -6.79 43.03
C LEU A 153 -20.38 -7.52 43.95
N ILE A 154 -21.27 -8.30 43.35
CA ILE A 154 -22.13 -9.21 44.09
C ILE A 154 -21.19 -10.21 44.74
N LYS A 155 -21.07 -10.15 46.07
CA LYS A 155 -20.28 -11.11 46.84
C LYS A 155 -20.91 -12.48 46.64
N MET A 156 -20.21 -13.36 45.94
CA MET A 156 -20.67 -14.71 45.70
C MET A 156 -20.77 -15.47 47.02
N THR A 157 -21.82 -16.27 47.18
CA THR A 157 -21.93 -17.17 48.32
C THR A 157 -20.84 -18.26 48.24
N PRO A 158 -20.46 -18.91 49.35
CA PRO A 158 -19.41 -19.93 49.36
C PRO A 158 -19.66 -21.09 48.39
N GLU A 159 -20.92 -21.49 48.20
CA GLU A 159 -21.33 -22.53 47.25
C GLU A 159 -21.16 -22.07 45.80
N GLN A 160 -21.57 -20.84 45.50
CA GLN A 160 -21.35 -20.23 44.19
C GLN A 160 -19.86 -20.10 43.89
N TRP A 161 -19.04 -19.78 44.89
CA TRP A 161 -17.59 -19.72 44.75
C TRP A 161 -17.00 -21.10 44.42
N LYS A 162 -17.49 -22.17 45.05
CA LYS A 162 -17.08 -23.54 44.74
C LYS A 162 -17.43 -23.94 43.30
N GLN A 163 -18.62 -23.57 42.82
CA GLN A 163 -19.01 -23.76 41.41
C GLN A 163 -18.14 -22.93 40.46
N HIS A 164 -17.77 -21.71 40.86
CA HIS A 164 -16.88 -20.85 40.09
C HIS A 164 -15.46 -21.44 39.99
N GLN A 165 -14.93 -22.00 41.07
CA GLN A 165 -13.64 -22.70 41.08
C GLN A 165 -13.64 -23.91 40.14
N GLN A 166 -14.72 -24.69 40.12
CA GLN A 166 -14.88 -25.80 39.16
C GLN A 166 -14.95 -25.31 37.71
N TRP A 167 -15.66 -24.21 37.46
CA TRP A 167 -15.73 -23.58 36.13
C TRP A 167 -14.36 -23.06 35.67
N LEU A 168 -13.61 -22.41 36.57
CA LEU A 168 -12.25 -21.95 36.30
C LEU A 168 -11.33 -23.12 35.98
N SER A 169 -11.38 -24.21 36.75
CA SER A 169 -10.60 -25.43 36.49
C SER A 169 -10.91 -26.00 35.09
N LYS A 170 -12.19 -26.07 34.71
CA LYS A 170 -12.63 -26.54 33.40
C LYS A 170 -12.17 -25.64 32.24
N ASN A 171 -12.18 -24.32 32.42
CA ASN A 171 -11.80 -23.35 31.39
C ASN A 171 -10.30 -23.06 31.33
N ALA A 172 -9.57 -23.31 32.42
CA ALA A 172 -8.11 -23.21 32.47
C ALA A 172 -7.44 -24.34 31.68
N GLN A 173 -8.14 -25.45 31.44
CA GLN A 173 -7.64 -26.49 30.56
C GLN A 173 -7.49 -25.97 29.13
N PRO A 174 -6.36 -26.28 28.45
CA PRO A 174 -6.14 -25.85 27.08
C PRO A 174 -7.24 -26.43 26.18
N LYS A 175 -7.77 -25.60 25.29
CA LYS A 175 -8.75 -26.06 24.30
C LYS A 175 -8.11 -27.18 23.46
N PRO A 176 -8.70 -28.38 23.40
CA PRO A 176 -8.14 -29.44 22.57
C PRO A 176 -8.10 -28.97 21.12
N LEU A 177 -6.94 -29.12 20.48
CA LEU A 177 -6.77 -28.76 19.08
C LEU A 177 -7.71 -29.62 18.24
N LYS A 178 -8.71 -29.00 17.59
CA LYS A 178 -9.52 -29.69 16.59
C LYS A 178 -8.58 -30.09 15.46
N LYS A 179 -8.30 -31.39 15.32
CA LYS A 179 -7.58 -31.91 14.15
C LYS A 179 -8.36 -31.46 12.92
N PRO A 180 -7.72 -30.79 11.95
CA PRO A 180 -8.42 -30.38 10.74
C PRO A 180 -8.97 -31.63 10.07
N GLU A 181 -10.27 -31.65 9.81
CA GLU A 181 -10.89 -32.73 9.05
C GLU A 181 -10.23 -32.81 7.67
N THR A 182 -9.46 -33.87 7.44
CA THR A 182 -8.88 -34.14 6.14
C THR A 182 -10.00 -34.56 5.20
N LYS A 183 -10.55 -33.59 4.46
CA LYS A 183 -11.53 -33.88 3.42
C LYS A 183 -10.88 -34.78 2.37
N SER A 184 -11.32 -36.03 2.27
CA SER A 184 -10.89 -36.95 1.22
C SER A 184 -11.31 -36.36 -0.12
N ARG A 185 -10.36 -35.87 -0.92
CA ARG A 185 -10.65 -35.43 -2.28
C ARG A 185 -10.84 -36.69 -3.12
N LYS A 186 -12.07 -36.90 -3.62
CA LYS A 186 -12.33 -37.93 -4.64
C LYS A 186 -11.49 -37.58 -5.88
N ARG A 187 -10.43 -38.36 -6.15
CA ARG A 187 -9.63 -38.21 -7.37
C ARG A 187 -10.29 -39.05 -8.46
N MET A 188 -10.48 -38.48 -9.64
CA MET A 188 -10.85 -39.28 -10.80
C MET A 188 -9.65 -40.12 -11.24
N PRO A 189 -9.85 -41.40 -11.61
CA PRO A 189 -8.78 -42.23 -12.15
C PRO A 189 -8.25 -41.61 -13.45
N LEU A 190 -6.95 -41.73 -13.69
CA LEU A 190 -6.27 -41.11 -14.84
C LEU A 190 -6.90 -41.49 -16.18
N ILE A 191 -7.39 -42.73 -16.29
CA ILE A 191 -8.03 -43.25 -17.50
C ILE A 191 -9.22 -42.39 -17.92
N GLN A 192 -10.05 -41.93 -16.97
CA GLN A 192 -11.20 -41.07 -17.25
C GLN A 192 -10.81 -39.62 -17.55
N LEU A 193 -9.56 -39.22 -17.29
CA LEU A 193 -9.03 -37.89 -17.54
C LEU A 193 -8.15 -37.82 -18.80
N LEU A 194 -7.78 -38.96 -19.40
CA LEU A 194 -6.85 -39.02 -20.52
C LEU A 194 -7.31 -38.15 -21.69
N ASP A 195 -8.57 -38.28 -22.12
CA ASP A 195 -9.10 -37.50 -23.25
C ASP A 195 -8.98 -35.99 -23.01
N ARG A 196 -9.38 -35.54 -21.81
CA ARG A 196 -9.26 -34.13 -21.43
C ARG A 196 -7.81 -33.67 -21.35
N VAL A 197 -6.91 -34.51 -20.85
CA VAL A 197 -5.48 -34.19 -20.77
C VAL A 197 -4.91 -34.05 -22.19
N MET A 198 -5.30 -34.94 -23.10
CA MET A 198 -4.92 -34.87 -24.51
C MET A 198 -5.48 -33.60 -25.16
N ASP A 199 -6.75 -33.27 -24.94
CA ASP A 199 -7.34 -32.02 -25.45
C ASP A 199 -6.59 -30.78 -24.95
N LEU A 200 -6.27 -30.72 -23.65
CA LEU A 200 -5.50 -29.62 -23.06
C LEU A 200 -4.05 -29.57 -23.54
N SER A 201 -3.49 -30.72 -23.93
CA SER A 201 -2.13 -30.81 -24.48
C SER A 201 -2.06 -30.30 -25.92
N THR A 202 -3.19 -30.29 -26.64
CA THR A 202 -3.24 -29.68 -27.97
C THR A 202 -3.24 -28.15 -27.86
N PRO A 203 -2.49 -27.44 -28.72
CA PRO A 203 -2.48 -25.99 -28.70
C PRO A 203 -3.86 -25.46 -29.08
N ARG A 204 -4.33 -24.43 -28.37
CA ARG A 204 -5.63 -23.79 -28.65
C ARG A 204 -5.75 -23.25 -30.09
N TRP A 205 -4.62 -22.91 -30.71
CA TRP A 205 -4.53 -22.54 -32.12
C TRP A 205 -3.40 -23.34 -32.77
N LYS A 206 -3.72 -24.05 -33.85
CA LYS A 206 -2.71 -24.67 -34.71
C LYS A 206 -2.05 -23.58 -35.52
N CYS A 207 -0.76 -23.36 -35.30
CA CYS A 207 0.02 -22.44 -36.14
C CYS A 207 0.57 -23.25 -37.33
N ASN A 208 0.05 -23.02 -38.54
CA ASN A 208 0.51 -23.66 -39.78
C ASN A 208 2.02 -23.54 -40.04
N LYS A 209 2.69 -22.60 -39.36
CA LYS A 209 4.16 -22.44 -39.37
C LYS A 209 4.91 -23.66 -38.84
N TYR A 210 4.28 -24.47 -37.99
CA TYR A 210 4.87 -25.66 -37.38
C TYR A 210 4.17 -26.95 -37.82
N ASP A 211 3.22 -26.86 -38.74
CA ASP A 211 2.60 -28.05 -39.36
C ASP A 211 3.58 -28.62 -40.39
N GLY A 212 4.29 -29.67 -39.98
CA GLY A 212 5.27 -30.39 -40.78
C GLY A 212 6.33 -31.08 -39.91
N PRO A 213 7.08 -32.04 -40.45
CA PRO A 213 8.23 -32.59 -39.74
C PRO A 213 9.15 -31.44 -39.37
N ALA A 214 9.57 -31.38 -38.10
CA ALA A 214 10.48 -30.36 -37.62
C ALA A 214 11.68 -30.31 -38.58
N LYS A 215 11.81 -29.19 -39.30
CA LYS A 215 12.94 -28.96 -40.20
C LYS A 215 14.16 -28.66 -39.33
N PHE A 216 14.73 -29.69 -38.72
CA PHE A 216 16.05 -29.60 -38.14
C PHE A 216 16.99 -29.29 -39.30
N ARG A 217 17.51 -28.06 -39.33
CA ARG A 217 18.63 -27.78 -40.24
C ARG A 217 19.72 -28.74 -39.82
N ALA A 218 20.08 -29.68 -40.71
CA ALA A 218 21.17 -30.60 -40.45
C ALA A 218 22.37 -29.76 -40.00
N VAL A 219 22.88 -30.06 -38.81
CA VAL A 219 24.06 -29.38 -38.28
C VAL A 219 25.18 -29.59 -39.29
N LEU A 220 25.86 -28.51 -39.67
CA LEU A 220 26.98 -28.59 -40.61
C LEU A 220 27.97 -29.64 -40.11
N PRO A 221 28.53 -30.51 -40.97
CA PRO A 221 29.43 -31.59 -40.53
C PRO A 221 30.66 -31.07 -39.76
N GLY A 222 31.09 -29.84 -40.02
CA GLY A 222 32.16 -29.18 -39.25
C GLY A 222 31.76 -28.80 -37.82
N ALA A 223 30.50 -28.47 -37.58
CA ALA A 223 30.00 -28.14 -36.24
C ALA A 223 29.86 -29.40 -35.36
N LEU A 224 29.66 -30.58 -35.95
CA LEU A 224 29.69 -31.86 -35.24
C LEU A 224 31.12 -32.26 -34.81
N LYS A 225 32.14 -31.78 -35.53
CA LYS A 225 33.57 -32.04 -35.24
C LYS A 225 34.22 -30.96 -34.37
N ALA A 226 33.50 -29.86 -34.09
CA ALA A 226 34.05 -28.74 -33.35
C ALA A 226 34.28 -29.14 -31.87
N THR A 227 35.54 -29.09 -31.45
CA THR A 227 35.91 -29.28 -30.05
C THR A 227 35.83 -27.93 -29.31
N ALA A 228 35.41 -27.96 -28.04
CA ALA A 228 35.34 -26.75 -27.23
C ALA A 228 36.74 -26.14 -27.04
N SER A 229 36.85 -24.82 -27.13
CA SER A 229 38.11 -24.12 -26.83
C SER A 229 38.49 -24.30 -25.36
N ASP A 230 39.78 -24.20 -25.04
CA ASP A 230 40.26 -24.44 -23.68
C ASP A 230 39.65 -23.47 -22.66
N ARG A 231 39.35 -22.25 -23.08
CA ARG A 231 38.58 -21.28 -22.28
C ARG A 231 37.17 -21.78 -21.95
N VAL A 232 36.47 -22.37 -22.93
CA VAL A 232 35.12 -22.93 -22.70
C VAL A 232 35.20 -24.14 -21.78
N LYS A 233 36.20 -25.01 -21.96
CA LYS A 233 36.46 -26.12 -21.02
C LYS A 233 36.70 -25.62 -19.59
N ALA A 234 37.47 -24.54 -19.42
CA ALA A 234 37.71 -23.92 -18.11
C ALA A 234 36.44 -23.31 -17.51
N LEU A 235 35.59 -22.67 -18.32
CA LEU A 235 34.30 -22.12 -17.87
C LEU A 235 33.28 -23.21 -17.50
N CYS A 236 33.36 -24.37 -18.15
CA CYS A 236 32.54 -25.53 -17.83
C CYS A 236 32.95 -26.22 -16.52
N GLN A 237 34.15 -25.95 -15.99
CA GLN A 237 34.52 -26.45 -14.66
C GLN A 237 33.64 -25.76 -13.60
N PRO A 238 32.97 -26.54 -12.73
CA PRO A 238 32.13 -25.96 -11.69
C PRO A 238 33.00 -25.13 -10.75
N LYS A 239 32.63 -23.85 -10.55
CA LYS A 239 33.30 -22.99 -9.58
C LYS A 239 33.21 -23.60 -8.19
N GLU A 240 34.34 -23.71 -7.49
CA GLU A 240 34.35 -24.18 -6.12
C GLU A 240 33.47 -23.29 -5.23
N ARG A 241 32.53 -23.90 -4.52
CA ARG A 241 31.70 -23.18 -3.54
C ARG A 241 32.58 -22.75 -2.37
N HIS A 242 32.40 -21.49 -1.93
CA HIS A 242 33.07 -20.94 -0.74
C HIS A 242 32.87 -21.87 0.47
N ARG A 243 33.92 -22.05 1.31
CA ARG A 243 33.93 -23.04 2.42
C ARG A 243 32.68 -23.02 3.34
N ARG A 244 32.03 -21.86 3.51
CA ARG A 244 30.81 -21.69 4.34
C ARG A 244 29.53 -22.28 3.73
N ALA A 245 29.54 -22.66 2.45
CA ALA A 245 28.40 -23.22 1.73
C ALA A 245 28.53 -24.74 1.48
N LYS A 246 29.48 -25.40 2.14
CA LYS A 246 29.68 -26.86 2.09
C LYS A 246 28.85 -27.52 3.20
N GLY A 247 27.53 -27.55 3.05
CA GLY A 247 26.64 -28.29 3.94
C GLY A 247 25.17 -28.08 3.63
N PRO A 248 24.26 -29.00 4.00
CA PRO A 248 22.83 -28.72 3.99
C PRO A 248 22.56 -27.49 4.87
N TYR A 249 21.82 -26.53 4.35
CA TYR A 249 21.40 -25.35 5.10
C TYR A 249 20.55 -25.81 6.30
N LYS A 250 21.14 -25.78 7.49
CA LYS A 250 20.43 -25.95 8.76
C LYS A 250 20.08 -24.56 9.26
N GLU A 251 18.80 -24.25 9.33
CA GLU A 251 18.33 -23.07 10.06
C GLU A 251 18.57 -23.33 11.54
N ASP A 252 19.60 -22.72 12.12
CA ASP A 252 19.85 -22.75 13.56
C ASP A 252 18.76 -21.93 14.26
N LEU A 253 17.60 -22.55 14.49
CA LEU A 253 16.49 -22.02 15.29
C LEU A 253 16.80 -22.03 16.79
N SER A 254 17.99 -22.48 17.18
CA SER A 254 18.38 -22.58 18.58
C SER A 254 18.68 -21.19 19.13
N ILE A 255 17.93 -20.81 20.16
CA ILE A 255 18.16 -19.56 20.89
C ILE A 255 19.57 -19.62 21.49
N PRO A 256 20.40 -18.57 21.34
CA PRO A 256 21.74 -18.57 21.91
C PRO A 256 21.68 -18.69 23.43
N LYS A 257 22.58 -19.49 24.02
CA LYS A 257 22.62 -19.74 25.47
C LYS A 257 22.63 -18.45 26.30
N GLY A 258 23.40 -17.46 25.85
CA GLY A 258 23.46 -16.15 26.51
C GLY A 258 22.14 -15.38 26.56
N ALA A 259 21.19 -15.66 25.66
CA ALA A 259 19.84 -15.08 25.72
C ALA A 259 18.92 -15.84 26.69
N LEU A 260 19.15 -17.15 26.89
CA LEU A 260 18.42 -17.96 27.87
C LEU A 260 18.91 -17.69 29.30
N GLU A 261 20.21 -17.44 29.46
CA GLU A 261 20.88 -17.21 30.73
C GLU A 261 20.98 -15.72 31.11
N ALA A 262 20.48 -14.81 30.27
CA ALA A 262 20.55 -13.37 30.52
C ALA A 262 19.76 -12.96 31.76
N VAL A 263 20.47 -12.51 32.80
CA VAL A 263 19.89 -11.89 33.98
C VAL A 263 19.80 -10.39 33.79
N ALA A 264 18.67 -9.79 34.17
CA ALA A 264 18.45 -8.35 34.09
C ALA A 264 19.46 -7.59 34.96
N THR A 265 19.99 -6.48 34.44
CA THR A 265 20.90 -5.62 35.22
C THR A 265 20.17 -4.95 36.37
N GLN A 266 20.89 -4.58 37.44
CA GLN A 266 20.32 -3.90 38.61
C GLN A 266 19.48 -2.68 38.23
N ARG A 267 19.98 -1.86 37.28
CA ARG A 267 19.24 -0.70 36.77
C ARG A 267 17.90 -1.06 36.12
N VAL A 268 17.83 -2.18 35.40
CA VAL A 268 16.57 -2.65 34.78
C VAL A 268 15.61 -3.13 35.86
N LEU A 269 16.12 -3.78 36.91
CA LEU A 269 15.31 -4.17 38.07
C LEU A 269 14.76 -2.95 38.82
N ASP A 270 15.58 -1.92 39.02
CA ASP A 270 15.17 -0.67 39.68
C ASP A 270 14.11 0.08 38.87
N LEU A 271 14.26 0.14 37.54
CA LEU A 271 13.28 0.76 36.66
C LEU A 271 11.99 -0.06 36.51
N ALA A 272 12.08 -1.38 36.70
CA ALA A 272 10.93 -2.26 36.69
C ALA A 272 10.10 -2.13 37.98
N GLN A 273 10.68 -1.62 39.07
CA GLN A 273 9.92 -1.32 40.28
C GLN A 273 8.92 -0.18 40.00
N PRO A 274 7.62 -0.39 40.26
CA PRO A 274 6.63 0.66 40.07
C PRO A 274 6.93 1.81 41.03
N LYS A 275 6.91 3.04 40.51
CA LYS A 275 7.07 4.23 41.35
C LYS A 275 5.87 4.35 42.30
N ILE A 276 6.10 4.16 43.60
CA ILE A 276 5.07 4.27 44.64
C ILE A 276 4.93 5.74 45.03
N TYR A 277 3.80 6.34 44.70
CA TYR A 277 3.46 7.72 45.01
C TYR A 277 2.88 7.82 46.42
N ARG A 278 3.70 8.19 47.42
CA ARG A 278 3.25 8.31 48.84
C ARG A 278 2.49 9.61 49.12
N ASN A 279 2.78 10.69 48.38
CA ASN A 279 2.21 12.01 48.61
C ASN A 279 1.60 12.57 47.33
N VAL A 280 0.35 12.18 47.05
CA VAL A 280 -0.48 12.65 45.93
C VAL A 280 -0.46 14.20 45.86
N LYS A 281 -0.49 14.89 47.01
CA LYS A 281 -0.45 16.37 47.07
C LYS A 281 0.83 17.04 46.55
N ASN A 282 1.99 16.37 46.57
CA ASN A 282 3.25 16.98 46.18
C ASN A 282 3.59 16.75 44.69
N GLU A 283 2.96 15.78 44.05
CA GLU A 283 3.27 15.40 42.66
C GLU A 283 2.25 15.93 41.65
N TYR A 284 1.00 16.16 42.08
CA TYR A 284 0.04 16.95 41.32
C TYR A 284 0.18 18.42 41.72
N ARG A 285 0.57 19.29 40.77
CA ARG A 285 0.39 20.73 40.97
C ARG A 285 -1.10 20.97 41.20
N GLU A 286 -1.44 21.69 42.28
CA GLU A 286 -2.83 22.05 42.57
C GLU A 286 -3.52 22.73 41.38
N ASN A 287 -2.74 23.47 40.58
CA ASN A 287 -3.16 23.96 39.27
C ASN A 287 -2.20 23.47 38.17
N PRO A 288 -2.53 22.38 37.44
CA PRO A 288 -1.68 21.82 36.38
C PRO A 288 -1.43 22.79 35.21
N PHE A 289 -2.32 23.77 35.05
CA PHE A 289 -2.30 24.76 33.98
C PHE A 289 -1.65 26.08 34.38
N MET A 290 -1.26 26.26 35.65
CA MET A 290 -0.54 27.45 36.07
C MET A 290 0.92 27.37 35.62
N VAL A 291 1.27 28.26 34.70
CA VAL A 291 2.65 28.48 34.25
C VAL A 291 3.44 29.14 35.37
N ASP A 292 4.65 28.66 35.65
CA ASP A 292 5.49 29.29 36.66
C ASP A 292 5.78 30.75 36.31
N PRO A 293 5.71 31.68 37.28
CA PRO A 293 6.03 33.08 37.02
C PRO A 293 7.47 33.28 36.54
N ARG A 294 8.38 32.36 36.90
CA ARG A 294 9.75 32.32 36.35
C ARG A 294 9.79 31.93 34.87
N ALA A 295 8.92 31.03 34.43
CA ALA A 295 8.81 30.64 33.04
C ALA A 295 8.23 31.78 32.18
N LEU A 296 7.30 32.57 32.72
CA LEU A 296 6.78 33.79 32.06
C LEU A 296 7.86 34.88 31.89
N LYS A 297 8.80 34.97 32.85
CA LYS A 297 9.92 35.93 32.83
C LYS A 297 11.17 35.39 32.14
N ALA A 298 11.17 34.12 31.70
CA ALA A 298 12.34 33.48 31.13
C ALA A 298 12.69 34.12 29.78
N LYS A 299 13.93 34.61 29.66
CA LYS A 299 14.48 35.12 28.40
C LYS A 299 15.15 33.97 27.65
N ALA A 300 15.02 33.97 26.32
CA ALA A 300 15.72 33.00 25.48
C ALA A 300 17.25 33.22 25.62
N GLY A 301 18.00 32.14 25.80
CA GLY A 301 19.47 32.20 25.86
C GLY A 301 20.07 32.57 24.49
N ASP A 302 21.30 33.07 24.51
CA ASP A 302 21.98 33.62 23.33
C ASP A 302 22.01 32.66 22.14
N ARG A 303 22.21 31.35 22.40
CA ARG A 303 22.17 30.31 21.37
C ARG A 303 20.80 30.16 20.70
N ILE A 304 19.72 30.29 21.46
CA ILE A 304 18.35 30.22 20.91
C ILE A 304 18.08 31.44 20.03
N LEU A 305 18.53 32.62 20.48
CA LEU A 305 18.45 33.86 19.71
C LEU A 305 19.28 33.78 18.42
N GLU A 306 20.47 33.20 18.47
CA GLU A 306 21.31 32.95 17.29
C GLU A 306 20.62 32.03 16.28
N LEU A 307 20.06 30.91 16.75
CA LEU A 307 19.32 29.97 15.90
C LEU A 307 18.02 30.54 15.34
N ALA A 308 17.41 31.49 16.05
CA ALA A 308 16.21 32.19 15.60
C ALA A 308 16.52 33.22 14.49
N LYS A 309 17.79 33.62 14.30
CA LYS A 309 18.17 34.49 13.17
C LYS A 309 17.88 33.75 11.86
N PRO A 310 17.18 34.39 10.90
CA PRO A 310 16.89 33.76 9.62
C PRO A 310 18.21 33.45 8.89
N LYS A 311 18.29 32.27 8.27
CA LYS A 311 19.45 31.89 7.46
C LYS A 311 19.58 32.88 6.30
N LYS A 312 20.73 33.55 6.20
CA LYS A 312 21.04 34.44 5.07
C LYS A 312 20.97 33.63 3.77
N VAL A 313 20.02 33.96 2.91
CA VAL A 313 19.94 33.38 1.56
C VAL A 313 21.01 34.07 0.73
N LYS A 314 21.96 33.31 0.18
CA LYS A 314 22.93 33.85 -0.79
C LYS A 314 22.14 34.26 -2.04
N LYS A 315 22.29 35.52 -2.45
CA LYS A 315 21.76 36.04 -3.72
C LYS A 315 22.52 35.41 -4.88
#